data_AF-A0A1G3CDS7-F1
#
_entry.id   AF-A0A1G3CDS7-F1
#
_cell.length_a   1.000
_cell.length_b   1.000
_cell.length_c   1.000
_cell.angle_alpha   90.00
_cell.angle_beta   90.00
_cell.angle_gamma   90.00
#
_symmetry.space_group_name_H-M   'P 1'
#
loop_
_entity.id
_entity.type
_entity.pdbx_description
1 polymer ?
#
loop_
_entity_poly.entity_id
_entity_poly.type
_entity_poly.pdbx_seq_one_letter_code
_entity_poly.pdbx_strand_id
1 'polypeptide(L)' 'MGNLLGNLIGLYEIALIIRIVLSWVPHNPYNQAIRFLYKITDPVLNPVRKLIPPIKGIDFSPIIVFIGLGIVKRMVGGMF' A
#
# COMPACT_ATOMS: atom_id res chain seq x y z
N MET A 1 -18.08 -11.90 -13.85
CA MET A 1 -17.11 -11.07 -14.61
C MET A 1 -16.47 -10.10 -13.62
N GLY A 2 -15.20 -10.28 -13.26
CA GLY A 2 -14.57 -9.48 -12.19
C GLY A 2 -14.49 -8.00 -12.58
N ASN A 3 -14.97 -7.11 -11.71
CA ASN A 3 -14.85 -5.66 -11.90
C ASN A 3 -13.35 -5.30 -12.01
N LEU A 4 -12.95 -4.69 -13.13
CA LEU A 4 -11.57 -4.26 -13.39
C LEU A 4 -11.01 -3.43 -12.23
N LEU A 5 -11.83 -2.55 -11.64
CA LEU A 5 -11.46 -1.76 -10.47
C LEU A 5 -11.10 -2.62 -9.26
N GLY A 6 -11.90 -3.66 -8.99
CA GLY A 6 -11.63 -4.59 -7.89
C GLY A 6 -10.32 -5.35 -8.06
N ASN A 7 -9.98 -5.73 -9.30
CA ASN A 7 -8.72 -6.38 -9.62
C ASN A 7 -7.52 -5.43 -9.45
N LEU A 8 -7.64 -4.17 -9.87
CA LEU A 8 -6.59 -3.16 -9.70
C LEU A 8 -6.35 -2.83 -8.22
N ILE A 9 -7.42 -2.71 -7.42
CA ILE A 9 -7.30 -2.53 -5.97
C ILE A 9 -6.59 -3.74 -5.36
N GLY A 10 -6.95 -4.96 -5.75
CA GLY A 10 -6.27 -6.19 -5.30
C GLY A 10 -4.77 -6.21 -5.62
N LEU A 11 -4.39 -5.76 -6.82
CA LEU A 11 -2.98 -5.65 -7.19
C LEU A 11 -2.23 -4.62 -6.33
N TYR A 12 -2.88 -3.49 -6.04
CA TYR A 12 -2.31 -2.47 -5.16
C TYR A 12 -2.22 -2.93 -3.70
N GLU A 13 -3.20 -3.70 -3.21
CA GLU A 13 -3.16 -4.36 -1.89
C GLU A 13 -1.92 -5.26 -1.75
N ILE A 14 -1.56 -6.02 -2.79
CA ILE A 14 -0.32 -6.81 -2.81
C ILE A 14 0.92 -5.91 -2.70
N ALA A 15 0.96 -4.79 -3.42
CA ALA A 15 2.06 -3.84 -3.32
C ALA A 15 2.21 -3.29 -1.88
N LEU A 16 1.10 -3.01 -1.20
CA LEU A 16 1.12 -2.60 0.21
C LEU A 16 1.62 -3.71 1.14
N ILE A 17 1.24 -4.96 0.91
CA ILE A 17 1.80 -6.10 1.69
C ILE A 17 3.32 -6.15 1.56
N ILE A 18 3.85 -5.97 0.35
CA ILE A 18 5.30 -5.91 0.14
C ILE A 18 5.89 -4.72 0.91
N ARG A 19 5.25 -3.53 0.88
CA ARG A 19 5.69 -2.37 1.66
C ARG A 19 5.71 -2.62 3.17
N ILE A 20 4.74 -3.36 3.69
CA ILE A 20 4.67 -3.76 5.10
C ILE A 20 5.90 -4.61 5.45
N VAL A 21 6.19 -5.65 4.65
CA VAL A 21 7.36 -6.51 4.87
C VAL A 21 8.67 -5.71 4.79
N LEU A 22 8.82 -4.87 3.76
CA LEU A 22 10.01 -4.03 3.58
C LEU A 22 10.21 -2.99 4.69
N SER A 23 9.16 -2.67 5.46
CA SER A 23 9.28 -1.77 6.61
C SER A 23 9.99 -2.41 7.82
N TRP A 24 9.97 -3.75 7.91
CA TRP A 24 10.66 -4.51 8.96
C TRP A 24 11.95 -5.16 8.47
N VAL A 25 12.00 -5.52 7.19
CA VAL A 25 13.13 -6.26 6.60
C VAL A 25 14.07 -5.28 5.90
N PRO A 26 15.35 -5.20 6.32
CA PRO A 26 16.37 -4.44 5.61
C PRO A 26 16.47 -4.90 4.15
N HIS A 27 16.59 -3.96 3.23
CA HIS A 27 16.60 -4.25 1.79
C HIS A 27 17.50 -3.26 1.05
N ASN A 28 17.94 -3.64 -0.14
CA ASN A 28 18.80 -2.80 -0.97
C ASN A 28 17.97 -1.69 -1.65
N PRO A 29 18.15 -0.39 -1.32
CA PRO A 29 17.40 0.71 -1.92
C PRO A 29 17.70 0.90 -3.42
N TYR A 30 18.81 0.35 -3.91
CA TYR A 30 19.19 0.40 -5.32
C TYR A 30 18.54 -0.68 -6.19
N ASN A 31 17.74 -1.58 -5.61
CA ASN A 31 16.96 -2.53 -6.41
C ASN A 31 15.87 -1.78 -7.20
N GLN A 32 15.83 -1.99 -8.52
CA GLN A 32 14.88 -1.33 -9.42
C GLN A 32 13.42 -1.64 -9.08
N ALA A 33 13.11 -2.89 -8.73
CA ALA A 33 11.76 -3.32 -8.37
C ALA A 33 11.29 -2.63 -7.08
N ILE A 34 12.20 -2.48 -6.11
CA ILE A 34 11.93 -1.74 -4.87
C ILE A 34 11.67 -0.27 -5.20
N ARG A 35 12.54 0.41 -5.95
CA ARG A 35 12.29 1.81 -6.33
C ARG A 35 10.97 2.01 -7.06
N PHE A 36 10.62 1.08 -7.95
CA PHE A 36 9.33 1.09 -8.63
C PHE A 36 8.16 0.97 -7.64
N LEU A 37 8.24 0.03 -6.71
CA LEU A 37 7.25 -0.13 -5.64
C LEU A 37 7.07 1.16 -4.82
N TYR A 38 8.18 1.80 -4.44
CA TYR A 38 8.13 3.08 -3.73
C TYR A 38 7.47 4.17 -4.58
N LYS A 39 7.85 4.28 -5.85
CA LYS A 39 7.28 5.26 -6.79
C LYS A 39 5.77 5.15 -6.94
N ILE A 40 5.22 3.93 -6.97
CA ILE A 40 3.77 3.72 -7.12
C ILE A 40 3.00 3.86 -5.80
N THR A 41 3.63 3.55 -4.65
CA THR A 41 2.95 3.54 -3.35
C THR A 41 3.10 4.85 -2.57
N ASP A 42 4.24 5.54 -2.67
CA ASP A 42 4.54 6.74 -1.90
C ASP A 42 3.57 7.91 -2.12
N PRO A 43 3.00 8.17 -3.33
CA PRO A 43 2.01 9.22 -3.49
C PRO A 43 0.79 9.06 -2.56
N VAL A 44 0.39 7.83 -2.25
CA VAL A 44 -0.72 7.53 -1.34
C VAL A 44 -0.26 7.42 0.12
N LEU A 45 0.94 6.86 0.34
CA LEU A 45 1.47 6.65 1.68
C LEU A 45 1.99 7.94 2.33
N ASN A 46 2.56 8.87 1.56
CA ASN A 46 3.13 10.11 2.08
C ASN A 46 2.12 10.98 2.84
N PRO A 47 0.88 11.21 2.34
CA PRO A 47 -0.16 11.88 3.11
C PRO A 47 -0.45 11.19 4.45
N VAL A 48 -0.50 9.85 4.47
CA VAL A 48 -0.75 9.09 5.70
C VAL A 48 0.44 9.17 6.66
N ARG A 49 1.68 9.16 6.15
CA ARG A 49 2.90 9.36 6.96
C ARG A 49 2.97 10.72 7.63
N LYS A 50 2.32 11.75 7.08
CA LYS A 50 2.21 13.06 7.73
C LYS A 50 1.32 13.01 8.97
N LEU A 51 0.33 12.11 8.98
CA LEU A 51 -0.58 11.91 10.12
C LEU A 51 -0.01 10.92 11.13
N ILE A 52 0.61 9.84 10.65
CA ILE A 52 1.18 8.77 11.46
C ILE A 52 2.62 8.55 10.98
N PRO A 53 3.59 9.28 11.55
CA PRO A 53 5.00 9.14 11.19
C PRO A 53 5.53 7.73 11.50
N PRO A 54 6.59 7.28 10.80
CA PRO A 54 7.26 6.02 11.13
C PRO A 54 7.75 5.99 12.58
N ILE A 55 7.51 4.87 13.28
CA ILE A 55 7.93 4.69 14.67
C ILE A 55 9.11 3.72 14.66
N LYS A 56 10.26 4.15 15.20
CA LYS A 56 11.51 3.35 15.21
C LYS A 56 11.93 2.84 13.82
N GLY A 57 11.70 3.64 12.77
CA GLY A 57 12.04 3.28 11.40
C GLY A 57 11.04 2.35 10.71
N ILE A 58 9.99 1.89 11.42
CA ILE A 58 8.91 1.08 10.86
C ILE A 58 7.81 1.99 10.35
N ASP A 59 7.46 1.82 9.07
CA ASP A 59 6.39 2.55 8.40
C ASP A 59 5.05 1.81 8.52
N PHE A 60 4.14 2.37 9.32
CA PHE A 60 2.79 1.82 9.52
C PHE A 60 1.78 2.34 8.50
N SER A 61 2.13 3.35 7.70
CA SER A 61 1.23 3.91 6.69
C SER A 61 0.68 2.87 5.69
N PRO A 62 1.43 1.84 5.26
CA PRO A 62 0.88 0.85 4.33
C PRO A 62 -0.25 0.02 4.92
N ILE A 63 -0.22 -0.26 6.24
CA ILE A 63 -1.28 -0.98 6.93
C ILE A 63 -2.56 -0.14 6.95
N ILE A 64 -2.43 1.15 7.25
CA ILE A 64 -3.58 2.08 7.29
C ILE A 64 -4.21 2.20 5.90
N VAL A 65 -3.40 2.36 4.85
CA VAL A 65 -3.91 2.41 3.47
C VAL A 65 -4.53 1.07 3.06
N PHE A 66 -3.94 -0.06 3.45
CA PHE A 66 -4.48 -1.39 3.14
C PHE A 66 -5.89 -1.57 3.74
N ILE A 67 -6.07 -1.22 5.01
CA ILE A 67 -7.38 -1.26 5.68
C ILE A 67 -8.37 -0.32 4.98
N GLY A 68 -7.96 0.92 4.69
CA GLY A 68 -8.79 1.90 4.00
C GLY A 68 -9.24 1.44 2.61
N LEU A 69 -8.33 0.85 1.83
CA LEU A 69 -8.66 0.29 0.52
C LEU A 69 -9.62 -0.90 0.61
N GLY A 70 -9.48 -1.75 1.64
CA GLY A 70 -10.43 -2.84 1.88
C GLY A 70 -11.86 -2.32 2.11
N ILE A 71 -12.01 -1.20 2.81
CA ILE A 71 -13.31 -0.53 3.00
C ILE A 71 -13.83 0.01 1.66
N VAL A 72 -13.00 0.76 0.92
CA VAL A 72 -13.37 1.30 -0.41
C VAL A 72 -13.78 0.19 -1.37
N LYS A 73 -13.03 -0.92 -1.40
CA LYS A 73 -13.31 -2.09 -2.24
C LYS A 73 -14.66 -2.72 -1.91
N ARG A 74 -15.03 -2.81 -0.63
CA ARG A 74 -16.35 -3.30 -0.19
C ARG A 74 -17.47 -2.34 -0.56
N MET A 75 -17.25 -1.03 -0.46
CA MET A 75 -18.25 -0.04 -0.88
C MET A 75 -18.49 -0.09 -2.40
N VAL A 76 -17.42 -0.20 -3.19
CA VAL A 76 -17.50 -0.31 -4.65
C VAL A 76 -18.04 -1.67 -5.09
N GLY A 77 -17.67 -2.76 -4.41
CA GLY A 77 -18.10 -4.12 -4.73
C GLY A 77 -19.48 -4.48 -4.20
N GLY A 78 -19.94 -3.85 -3.11
CA GLY A 78 -21.29 -4.01 -2.55
C GLY A 78 -22.32 -3.05 -3.13
N MET A 79 -21.91 -2.14 -4.03
CA MET A 79 -22.80 -1.25 -4.80
C MET A 79 -23.39 -1.91 -6.06
N PHE A 80 -23.05 -3.17 -6.35
CA PHE A 80 -23.52 -3.94 -7.51
C PHE A 80 -23.95 -5.36 -7.13
#